data_AF-W7YNQ4-F1
#
_entry.id   AF-W7YNQ4-F1
#
_cell.length_a   1.000
_cell.length_b   1.000
_cell.length_c   1.000
_cell.angle_alpha   90.00
_cell.angle_beta   90.00
_cell.angle_gamma   90.00
#
_symmetry.space_group_name_H-M   'P 1'
#
loop_
_entity.id
_entity.type
_entity.pdbx_description
1 polymer ?
#
loop_
_entity_poly.entity_id
_entity_poly.type
_entity_poly.pdbx_seq_one_letter_code
_entity_poly.pdbx_strand_id
1 'polypeptide(L)'
;MDPNLPPDETPQHVSQEAFQETDLQHPYSTFIPPIVLKHSGPGLASFVISLVTLLGYIISVAVMGSIIAPYINGDNTLSPDSKSVFGIGVVVIIILAFVVINIVGVVLGIVGTVMKQRKRFFAVIGLILNSFIVLGIGGFFVFALIYSTAL
;
A
#
# COMPACT_ATOMS: atom_id res chain seq x y z
N MET A 1 11.60 -10.34 97.18
CA MET A 1 11.50 -9.18 96.28
C MET A 1 12.38 -9.51 95.11
N ASP A 2 11.76 -10.09 94.09
CA ASP A 2 12.43 -10.58 92.89
C ASP A 2 12.72 -9.37 91.99
N PRO A 3 13.99 -9.04 91.71
CA PRO A 3 14.35 -7.84 90.94
C PRO A 3 14.00 -7.94 89.45
N ASN A 4 13.46 -9.05 88.97
CA ASN A 4 13.28 -9.34 87.54
C ASN A 4 11.82 -9.54 87.13
N LEU A 5 10.94 -8.59 87.49
CA LEU A 5 9.64 -8.47 86.84
C LEU A 5 9.73 -7.43 85.72
N PRO A 6 9.72 -7.82 84.42
CA PRO A 6 9.55 -6.86 83.35
C PRO A 6 8.14 -6.23 83.43
N PRO A 7 8.03 -4.91 83.19
CA PRO A 7 6.76 -4.19 83.24
C PRO A 7 5.79 -4.68 82.15
N ASP A 8 4.50 -4.53 82.42
CA ASP A 8 3.36 -4.82 81.54
C ASP A 8 3.47 -4.00 80.24
N GLU A 9 4.16 -4.56 79.24
CA GLU A 9 4.31 -3.95 77.92
C GLU A 9 3.06 -4.21 77.08
N THR A 10 2.13 -3.26 77.16
CA THR A 10 1.11 -3.02 76.14
C THR A 10 1.70 -3.12 74.74
N PRO A 11 1.12 -3.92 73.81
CA PRO A 11 1.68 -4.09 72.48
C PRO A 11 1.32 -2.90 71.59
N GLN A 12 2.10 -1.81 71.66
CA GLN A 12 2.13 -0.78 70.62
C GLN A 12 3.55 -0.29 70.35
N HIS A 13 3.87 -0.29 69.06
CA HIS A 13 5.05 0.30 68.41
C HIS A 13 6.36 -0.50 68.51
N VAL A 14 6.37 -1.69 67.88
CA VAL A 14 7.61 -2.18 67.26
C VAL A 14 8.02 -1.17 66.19
N SER A 15 9.05 -0.43 66.56
CA SER A 15 9.82 0.52 65.78
C SER A 15 10.18 -0.05 64.41
N GLN A 16 10.03 0.83 63.43
CA GLN A 16 10.11 0.66 61.99
C GLN A 16 11.56 0.42 61.50
N GLU A 17 12.36 -0.34 62.24
CA GLU A 17 13.80 -0.51 61.98
C GLU A 17 14.19 -1.96 61.65
N ALA A 18 13.23 -2.87 61.59
CA ALA A 18 13.43 -4.20 61.01
C ALA A 18 12.79 -4.24 59.61
N PHE A 19 13.64 -4.24 58.59
CA PHE A 19 13.35 -4.44 57.15
C PHE A 19 13.03 -3.21 56.29
N GLN A 20 13.70 -2.09 56.53
CA GLN A 20 14.14 -1.26 55.41
C GLN A 20 15.55 -1.69 55.02
N GLU A 21 15.67 -2.75 54.20
CA GLU A 21 16.77 -2.97 53.24
C GLU A 21 16.60 -4.33 52.53
N THR A 22 15.68 -4.40 51.55
CA THR A 22 15.85 -5.23 50.35
C THR A 22 15.01 -4.69 49.20
N ASP A 23 15.04 -3.37 49.00
CA ASP A 23 14.53 -2.71 47.80
C ASP A 23 15.67 -2.43 46.82
N LEU A 24 16.50 -3.45 46.56
CA LEU A 24 17.62 -3.39 45.61
C LEU A 24 17.70 -4.67 44.78
N GLN A 25 16.67 -4.94 43.96
CA GLN A 25 16.82 -5.80 42.78
C GLN A 25 15.63 -5.73 41.82
N HIS A 26 15.39 -4.55 41.23
CA HIS A 26 14.92 -4.52 39.85
C HIS A 26 16.02 -3.96 38.97
N PRO A 27 16.83 -4.83 38.33
CA PRO A 27 17.85 -4.39 37.38
C PRO A 27 17.14 -3.61 36.28
N TYR A 28 17.54 -2.34 36.13
CA TYR A 28 17.14 -1.39 35.09
C TYR A 28 16.06 -1.93 34.14
N SER A 29 14.80 -1.58 34.38
CA SER A 29 13.80 -1.59 33.32
C SER A 29 14.31 -0.62 32.28
N THR A 30 15.10 -1.14 31.34
CA THR A 30 15.55 -0.40 30.18
C THR A 30 14.28 0.06 29.51
N PHE A 31 13.99 1.35 29.60
CA PHE A 31 12.93 1.97 28.82
C PHE A 31 13.33 1.78 27.36
N ILE A 32 12.86 0.69 26.75
CA ILE A 32 12.89 0.51 25.31
C ILE A 32 11.80 1.44 24.82
N PRO A 33 12.12 2.61 24.23
CA PRO A 33 11.10 3.46 23.65
C PRO A 33 10.28 2.58 22.68
N PRO A 34 8.95 2.70 22.65
CA PRO A 34 8.15 1.94 21.70
C PRO A 34 8.73 2.24 20.31
N ILE A 35 9.29 1.20 19.68
CA ILE A 35 9.87 1.31 18.34
C ILE A 35 8.70 1.68 17.43
N VAL A 36 8.55 2.98 17.17
CA VAL A 36 7.63 3.49 16.16
C VAL A 36 8.17 3.02 14.81
N LEU A 37 7.77 1.82 14.43
CA LEU A 37 8.03 1.26 13.11
C LEU A 37 7.32 2.16 12.10
N LYS A 38 8.05 3.16 11.58
CA LYS A 38 7.59 4.02 10.48
C LYS A 38 7.15 3.09 9.34
N HIS A 39 5.85 3.01 9.13
CA HIS A 39 5.26 2.18 8.09
C HIS A 39 5.70 2.71 6.73
N SER A 40 6.19 1.82 5.87
CA SER A 40 6.69 2.15 4.54
C SER A 40 5.57 2.66 3.63
N GLY A 41 5.22 3.94 3.74
CA GLY A 41 4.22 4.62 2.92
C GLY A 41 4.42 4.51 1.40
N PRO A 42 5.65 4.58 0.85
CA PRO A 42 5.86 4.55 -0.60
C PRO A 42 5.47 3.23 -1.26
N GLY A 43 5.75 2.09 -0.62
CA GLY A 43 5.45 0.77 -1.16
C GLY A 43 3.95 0.45 -1.16
N LEU A 44 3.22 0.96 -0.16
CA LEU A 44 1.76 0.86 -0.14
C LEU A 44 1.13 1.76 -1.21
N ALA A 45 1.67 2.97 -1.38
CA ALA A 45 1.18 3.91 -2.38
C ALA A 45 1.29 3.34 -3.81
N SER A 46 2.40 2.71 -4.17
CA SER A 46 2.53 2.05 -5.49
C SER A 46 1.53 0.91 -5.70
N PHE A 47 1.21 0.16 -4.63
CA PHE A 47 0.23 -0.92 -4.69
C PHE A 47 -1.19 -0.39 -4.92
N VAL A 48 -1.60 0.65 -4.18
CA VAL A 48 -2.90 1.29 -4.35
C VAL A 48 -3.03 1.91 -5.75
N ILE A 49 -1.98 2.56 -6.26
CA ILE A 49 -1.95 3.09 -7.63
C ILE A 49 -2.14 1.97 -8.65
N SER A 50 -1.46 0.83 -8.54
CA SER A 50 -1.69 -0.30 -9.46
C SER A 50 -3.14 -0.80 -9.40
N LEU A 51 -3.74 -0.88 -8.21
CA LEU A 51 -5.10 -1.40 -8.08
C LEU A 51 -6.14 -0.45 -8.69
N VAL A 52 -6.02 0.85 -8.41
CA VAL A 52 -6.91 1.89 -8.96
C VAL A 52 -6.79 1.95 -10.48
N THR A 53 -5.56 1.95 -10.99
CA THR A 53 -5.34 2.02 -12.44
C THR A 53 -5.78 0.74 -13.15
N LEU A 54 -5.54 -0.44 -12.56
CA LEU A 54 -6.02 -1.73 -13.09
C LEU A 54 -7.55 -1.74 -13.20
N LEU A 55 -8.25 -1.31 -12.16
CA LEU A 55 -9.71 -1.17 -12.21
C LEU A 55 -10.15 -0.16 -13.27
N GLY A 56 -9.46 0.97 -13.37
CA GLY A 56 -9.68 1.97 -14.41
C GLY A 56 -9.55 1.40 -15.83
N TYR A 57 -8.56 0.55 -16.08
CA TYR A 57 -8.40 -0.14 -17.37
C TYR A 57 -9.52 -1.13 -17.64
N ILE A 58 -9.90 -1.95 -16.66
CA ILE A 58 -11.01 -2.91 -16.83
C ILE A 58 -12.30 -2.17 -17.21
N ILE A 59 -12.60 -1.07 -16.51
CA ILE A 59 -13.77 -0.23 -16.81
C ILE A 59 -13.65 0.39 -18.21
N SER A 60 -12.48 0.93 -18.56
CA SER A 60 -12.25 1.56 -19.87
C SER A 60 -12.45 0.57 -21.01
N VAL A 61 -11.94 -0.66 -20.88
CA VAL A 61 -12.13 -1.73 -21.87
C VAL A 61 -13.60 -2.14 -21.97
N ALA A 62 -14.31 -2.24 -20.84
CA ALA A 62 -15.74 -2.57 -20.84
C ALA A 62 -16.59 -1.48 -21.53
N VAL A 63 -16.29 -0.21 -21.27
CA VAL A 63 -16.94 0.94 -21.94
C VAL A 63 -16.63 0.94 -23.43
N MET A 64 -15.36 0.76 -23.80
CA MET A 64 -14.93 0.66 -25.21
C MET A 64 -15.65 -0.48 -25.93
N GLY A 65 -15.71 -1.66 -25.30
CA GLY A 65 -16.43 -2.82 -25.81
C GLY A 65 -17.91 -2.53 -26.01
N SER A 66 -18.55 -1.81 -25.09
CA SER A 66 -19.97 -1.42 -25.21
C SER A 66 -20.23 -0.43 -26.35
N ILE A 67 -19.27 0.46 -26.65
CA ILE A 67 -19.37 1.39 -27.79
C ILE A 67 -19.19 0.65 -29.12
N ILE A 68 -18.29 -0.35 -29.17
CA ILE A 68 -17.94 -1.06 -30.41
C ILE A 68 -18.88 -2.25 -30.70
N ALA A 69 -19.40 -2.92 -29.67
CA ALA A 69 -20.25 -4.10 -29.77
C ALA A 69 -21.38 -4.03 -30.84
N PRO A 70 -22.14 -2.93 -30.99
CA PRO A 70 -23.18 -2.85 -32.02
C PRO A 70 -22.64 -2.87 -33.45
N TYR A 71 -21.38 -2.47 -33.66
CA TYR A 71 -20.74 -2.42 -34.98
C TYR A 71 -20.06 -3.74 -35.38
N ILE A 72 -19.80 -4.64 -34.42
CA ILE A 72 -19.23 -5.97 -34.71
C ILE A 72 -20.28 -6.94 -35.26
N ASN A 73 -21.56 -6.72 -34.94
CA ASN A 73 -22.67 -7.62 -35.31
C ASN A 73 -23.47 -7.16 -36.55
N GLY A 74 -23.22 -5.96 -37.05
CA GLY A 74 -23.84 -5.43 -38.27
C GLY A 74 -23.06 -5.80 -39.53
N ASP A 75 -23.67 -5.58 -40.70
CA ASP A 75 -22.97 -5.64 -42.00
C ASP A 75 -21.59 -4.97 -41.90
N ASN A 76 -20.58 -5.52 -42.58
CA ASN A 76 -19.13 -5.26 -42.45
C ASN A 76 -18.72 -3.79 -42.71
N THR A 77 -19.68 -2.89 -42.88
CA THR A 77 -19.49 -1.44 -42.88
C THR A 77 -19.38 -0.93 -41.45
N LEU A 78 -18.16 -0.92 -40.91
CA LEU A 78 -17.82 -0.18 -39.70
C LEU A 78 -17.90 1.33 -39.98
N SER A 79 -19.11 1.88 -40.01
CA SER A 79 -19.37 3.32 -40.08
C SER A 79 -19.88 3.81 -38.71
N PRO A 80 -18.99 4.01 -37.72
CA PRO A 80 -19.40 4.50 -36.42
C PRO A 80 -19.98 5.91 -36.54
N ASP A 81 -21.08 6.18 -35.83
CA ASP A 81 -21.63 7.53 -35.74
C ASP A 81 -20.62 8.46 -35.02
N SER A 82 -20.70 9.75 -35.34
CA SER A 82 -19.94 10.85 -34.74
C SER A 82 -19.87 10.78 -33.20
N LYS A 83 -20.97 10.39 -32.54
CA LYS A 83 -21.02 10.19 -31.08
C LYS A 83 -20.14 9.02 -30.62
N SER A 84 -20.14 7.90 -31.34
CA SER A 84 -19.31 6.74 -31.04
C SER A 84 -17.84 7.04 -31.26
N VAL A 85 -17.49 7.76 -32.35
CA VAL A 85 -16.10 8.20 -32.61
C VAL A 85 -15.59 9.10 -31.49
N PHE A 86 -16.40 10.08 -31.05
CA PHE A 86 -16.05 10.93 -29.92
C PHE A 86 -15.86 10.12 -28.63
N GLY A 87 -16.78 9.20 -28.33
CA GLY A 87 -16.69 8.33 -27.16
C GLY A 87 -15.42 7.47 -27.15
N ILE A 88 -15.06 6.88 -28.29
CA ILE A 88 -13.81 6.14 -28.49
C ILE A 88 -12.61 7.04 -28.19
N GLY A 89 -12.57 8.25 -28.76
CA GLY A 89 -11.48 9.20 -28.53
C GLY A 89 -11.28 9.55 -27.06
N VAL A 90 -12.38 9.79 -26.32
CA VAL A 90 -12.33 10.07 -24.88
C VAL A 90 -11.75 8.88 -24.10
N VAL A 91 -12.20 7.65 -24.40
CA VAL A 91 -11.70 6.44 -23.73
C VAL A 91 -10.21 6.25 -23.98
N VAL A 92 -9.73 6.49 -25.21
CA VAL A 92 -8.30 6.41 -25.55
C VAL A 92 -7.48 7.42 -24.74
N ILE A 93 -7.95 8.66 -24.58
CA ILE A 93 -7.28 9.68 -23.78
C ILE A 93 -7.20 9.26 -22.30
N ILE A 94 -8.28 8.68 -21.75
CA ILE A 94 -8.29 8.18 -20.36
C ILE A 94 -7.27 7.05 -20.18
N ILE A 95 -7.20 6.11 -21.12
CA ILE A 95 -6.21 5.03 -21.12
C ILE A 95 -4.80 5.61 -21.12
N LEU A 96 -4.51 6.61 -21.97
CA LEU A 96 -3.21 7.30 -21.99
C LEU A 96 -2.90 7.99 -20.65
N ALA A 97 -3.87 8.63 -20.01
CA ALA A 97 -3.68 9.23 -18.70
C ALA A 97 -3.30 8.18 -17.64
N PHE A 98 -3.93 7.00 -17.66
CA PHE A 98 -3.57 5.91 -16.76
C PHE A 98 -2.17 5.34 -17.00
N VAL A 99 -1.67 5.37 -18.24
CA VAL A 99 -0.29 4.97 -18.54
C VAL A 99 0.69 5.90 -17.83
N VAL A 100 0.47 7.21 -17.89
CA VAL A 100 1.30 8.21 -17.18
C VAL A 100 1.25 7.99 -15.67
N ILE A 101 0.07 7.75 -15.10
CA ILE A 101 -0.10 7.47 -13.67
C ILE A 101 0.64 6.18 -13.26
N ASN A 102 0.62 5.14 -14.10
CA ASN A 102 1.35 3.91 -13.83
C ASN A 102 2.86 4.13 -13.79
N ILE A 103 3.42 5.05 -14.59
CA ILE A 103 4.85 5.40 -14.51
C ILE A 103 5.18 5.93 -13.11
N VAL A 104 4.32 6.78 -12.53
CA VAL A 104 4.46 7.24 -11.14
C VAL A 104 4.38 6.05 -10.17
N GLY A 105 3.45 5.12 -10.40
CA GLY A 105 3.32 3.87 -9.64
C GLY A 105 4.58 2.99 -9.68
N VAL A 106 5.22 2.86 -10.85
CA VAL A 106 6.50 2.16 -11.02
C VAL A 106 7.60 2.84 -10.21
N VAL A 107 7.75 4.16 -10.31
CA VAL A 107 8.77 4.91 -9.56
C VAL A 107 8.57 4.76 -8.05
N LEU A 108 7.34 4.92 -7.56
CA LEU A 108 7.02 4.70 -6.14
C LEU A 108 7.27 3.25 -5.71
N GLY A 109 7.03 2.27 -6.59
CA GLY A 109 7.31 0.86 -6.34
C GLY A 109 8.81 0.57 -6.22
N ILE A 110 9.63 1.18 -7.07
CA ILE A 110 11.09 1.10 -6.99
C ILE A 110 11.58 1.71 -5.67
N VAL A 111 11.15 2.94 -5.36
CA VAL A 111 11.52 3.63 -4.11
C VAL A 111 11.08 2.82 -2.88
N GLY A 112 9.86 2.26 -2.91
CA GLY A 112 9.32 1.39 -1.86
C GLY A 112 10.10 0.08 -1.71
N THR A 113 10.70 -0.43 -2.78
CA THR A 113 11.52 -1.65 -2.78
C THR A 113 12.92 -1.38 -2.23
N VAL A 114 13.50 -0.22 -2.52
CA VAL A 114 14.84 0.16 -2.04
C VAL A 114 14.84 0.45 -0.52
N MET A 115 13.73 0.95 0.04
CA MET A 115 13.62 1.23 1.47
C MET A 115 13.75 -0.05 2.33
N LYS A 116 14.73 -0.05 3.25
CA LYS A 116 15.15 -1.20 4.06
C LYS A 116 14.30 -1.28 5.34
N GLN A 117 13.01 -1.56 5.20
CA GLN A 117 12.08 -1.77 6.33
C GLN A 117 11.28 -3.06 6.11
N ARG A 118 11.15 -3.86 7.16
CA ARG A 118 11.14 -5.34 7.24
C ARG A 118 10.06 -6.13 6.46
N LYS A 119 9.22 -5.53 5.61
CA LYS A 119 8.22 -6.23 4.77
C LYS A 119 8.01 -5.52 3.44
N ARG A 120 8.74 -5.92 2.40
CA ARG A 120 8.72 -5.32 1.05
C ARG A 120 7.68 -5.91 0.10
N PHE A 121 6.87 -6.86 0.56
CA PHE A 121 5.90 -7.57 -0.29
C PHE A 121 4.95 -6.62 -1.05
N PHE A 122 4.40 -5.60 -0.39
CA PHE A 122 3.51 -4.64 -1.06
C PHE A 122 4.21 -3.79 -2.13
N ALA A 123 5.46 -3.38 -1.89
CA ALA A 123 6.24 -2.63 -2.87
C ALA A 123 6.57 -3.49 -4.09
N VAL A 124 6.98 -4.74 -3.88
CA VAL A 124 7.33 -5.68 -4.96
C VAL A 124 6.10 -6.05 -5.78
N ILE A 125 4.97 -6.36 -5.13
CA ILE A 125 3.71 -6.69 -5.83
C ILE A 125 3.22 -5.48 -6.63
N GLY A 126 3.22 -4.29 -6.03
CA GLY A 126 2.84 -3.06 -6.72
C GLY A 126 3.75 -2.77 -7.92
N LEU A 127 5.05 -3.00 -7.78
CA LEU A 127 6.01 -2.82 -8.87
C LEU A 127 5.77 -3.81 -10.02
N ILE A 128 5.54 -5.09 -9.71
CA ILE A 128 5.26 -6.12 -10.71
C ILE A 128 3.97 -5.79 -11.47
N LEU A 129 2.90 -5.43 -10.75
CA LEU A 129 1.62 -5.09 -11.36
C LEU A 129 1.72 -3.85 -12.25
N ASN A 130 2.29 -2.74 -11.74
CA ASN A 130 2.46 -1.53 -12.55
C ASN A 130 3.36 -1.82 -13.78
N SER A 131 4.46 -2.56 -13.61
CA SER A 131 5.35 -2.88 -14.74
C SER A 131 4.65 -3.74 -15.80
N PHE A 132 3.88 -4.75 -15.36
CA PHE A 132 3.12 -5.60 -16.26
C PHE A 132 2.03 -4.82 -17.01
N ILE A 133 1.34 -3.90 -16.34
CA ILE A 133 0.33 -3.03 -16.96
C ILE A 133 0.97 -2.09 -18.00
N VAL A 134 2.08 -1.44 -17.66
CA VAL A 134 2.79 -0.54 -18.59
C VAL A 134 3.32 -1.30 -19.79
N LEU A 135 3.96 -2.46 -19.57
CA LEU A 135 4.51 -3.26 -20.67
C LEU A 135 3.40 -3.88 -21.51
N GLY A 136 2.35 -4.40 -20.89
CA GLY A 136 1.22 -5.02 -21.56
C GLY A 136 0.43 -4.01 -22.37
N ILE A 137 -0.20 -3.03 -21.71
CA ILE A 137 -1.08 -2.05 -22.37
C ILE A 137 -0.25 -1.05 -23.19
N GLY A 138 0.79 -0.48 -22.61
CA GLY A 138 1.65 0.49 -23.30
C GLY A 138 2.40 -0.14 -24.48
N GLY A 139 2.95 -1.34 -24.29
CA GLY A 139 3.62 -2.07 -25.37
C GLY A 139 2.66 -2.51 -26.47
N PHE A 140 1.49 -3.04 -26.12
CA PHE A 140 0.45 -3.37 -27.10
C PHE A 140 -0.02 -2.14 -27.87
N PHE A 141 -0.18 -1.00 -27.20
CA PHE A 141 -0.57 0.25 -27.86
C PHE A 141 0.48 0.71 -28.88
N VAL A 142 1.76 0.71 -28.50
CA VAL A 142 2.85 1.04 -29.43
C VAL A 142 2.88 0.07 -30.62
N PHE A 143 2.73 -1.24 -30.35
CA PHE A 143 2.63 -2.24 -31.40
C PHE A 143 1.45 -1.98 -32.35
N ALA A 144 0.27 -1.67 -31.81
CA ALA A 144 -0.92 -1.36 -32.60
C ALA A 144 -0.73 -0.09 -33.46
N LEU A 145 -0.05 0.93 -32.95
CA LEU A 145 0.28 2.14 -33.73
C LEU A 145 1.24 1.83 -34.88
N ILE A 146 2.27 1.03 -34.63
CA ILE A 146 3.19 0.59 -35.69
C ILE A 146 2.43 -0.20 -36.76
N TYR A 147 1.58 -1.14 -36.34
CA TYR A 147 0.77 -1.92 -37.27
C TYR A 147 -0.20 -1.05 -38.08
N SER A 148 -0.85 -0.08 -37.44
CA SER A 148 -1.79 0.84 -38.09
C SER A 148 -1.13 1.79 -39.08
N THR A 149 0.16 2.09 -38.92
CA THR A 149 0.91 2.97 -39.85
C THR A 149 1.60 2.20 -40.97
N ALA A 150 1.78 0.88 -40.79
CA ALA A 150 2.39 -0.01 -41.77
C ALA A 150 1.38 -0.59 -42.78
N LEU A 151 0.07 -0.42 -42.55
CA LEU A 151 -1.03 -0.85 -43.43
C LEU A 151 -1.53 0.31 -44.30
#